data_AF-A0AAV5LYI7-F1
#
_entry.id   AF-A0AAV5LYI7-F1
#
_cell.length_a   1.000
_cell.length_b   1.000
_cell.length_c   1.000
_cell.angle_alpha   90.00
_cell.angle_beta   90.00
_cell.angle_gamma   90.00
#
_symmetry.space_group_name_H-M   'P 1'
#
loop_
_entity.id
_entity.type
_entity.pdbx_description
1 polymer ?
#
loop_
_entity_poly.entity_id
_entity_poly.type
_entity_poly.pdbx_seq_one_letter_code
_entity_poly.pdbx_strand_id
1 'polypeptide(L)'
;MSAESSKALRELATAIKTMTEPSSASPYLENSKSAMNHLKTALKDFSLESTDLLAILQAATVASILVEIIKCMEKISKAVHELSKLARFKNAEPTVSCKKLHQLFINPSFEGDGKLNMLPRQENNESITN
;
A
#
# COMPACT_ATOMS: atom_id res chain seq x y z
N MET A 1 -15.97 7.31 -8.12
CA MET A 1 -15.96 6.20 -9.11
C MET A 1 -14.69 6.19 -9.96
N SER A 2 -14.43 7.21 -10.80
CA SER A 2 -13.29 7.18 -11.76
C SER A 2 -11.90 7.09 -11.13
N ALA A 3 -11.61 7.91 -10.12
CA ALA A 3 -10.31 7.91 -9.45
C ALA A 3 -10.03 6.56 -8.76
N GLU A 4 -10.99 6.05 -7.99
CA GLU A 4 -10.91 4.75 -7.32
C GLU A 4 -10.79 3.60 -8.33
N SER A 5 -11.54 3.64 -9.44
CA SER A 5 -11.41 2.62 -10.50
C SER A 5 -10.02 2.63 -11.15
N SER A 6 -9.47 3.82 -11.39
CA SER A 6 -8.12 3.96 -11.95
C SER A 6 -7.04 3.46 -11.00
N LYS A 7 -7.23 3.65 -9.68
CA LYS A 7 -6.35 3.09 -8.65
C LYS A 7 -6.45 1.56 -8.64
N ALA A 8 -7.65 1.01 -8.58
CA ALA A 8 -7.87 -0.44 -8.61
C ALA A 8 -7.23 -1.10 -9.84
N LEU A 9 -7.51 -0.58 -11.05
CA LEU A 9 -6.94 -1.12 -12.29
C LEU A 9 -5.41 -1.05 -12.32
N ARG A 10 -4.81 0.03 -11.81
CA ARG A 10 -3.36 0.15 -11.71
C ARG A 10 -2.76 -0.86 -10.72
N GLU A 11 -3.39 -1.07 -9.57
CA GLU A 11 -2.95 -2.08 -8.61
C GLU A 11 -3.04 -3.49 -9.20
N LEU A 12 -4.14 -3.82 -9.89
CA LEU A 12 -4.28 -5.10 -10.60
C LEU A 12 -3.20 -5.29 -11.68
N ALA A 13 -2.96 -4.26 -12.50
CA ALA A 13 -1.92 -4.32 -13.52
C ALA A 13 -0.52 -4.47 -12.91
N THR A 14 -0.26 -3.78 -11.80
CA THR A 14 1.00 -3.89 -11.06
C THR A 14 1.19 -5.30 -10.52
N ALA A 15 0.16 -5.85 -9.87
CA ALA A 15 0.16 -7.22 -9.34
C ALA A 15 0.50 -8.26 -10.40
N ILE A 16 -0.09 -8.16 -11.60
CA ILE A 16 0.25 -9.04 -12.73
C ILE A 16 1.72 -8.87 -13.14
N LYS A 17 2.19 -7.61 -13.29
CA LYS A 17 3.55 -7.30 -13.72
C LYS A 17 4.60 -7.81 -12.73
N THR A 18 4.33 -7.73 -11.43
CA THR A 18 5.26 -8.14 -10.37
C THR A 18 5.04 -9.57 -9.89
N MET A 19 4.01 -10.25 -10.43
CA MET A 19 3.54 -11.57 -10.00
C MET A 19 3.31 -11.63 -8.49
N THR A 20 2.66 -10.59 -7.95
CA THR A 20 2.31 -10.47 -6.53
C THR A 20 0.81 -10.51 -6.32
N GLU A 21 0.36 -10.97 -5.15
CA GLU A 21 -1.06 -11.02 -4.80
C GLU A 21 -1.77 -9.67 -5.01
N PRO A 22 -2.93 -9.64 -5.69
CA PRO A 22 -3.63 -8.40 -6.08
C PRO A 22 -4.48 -7.76 -4.97
N SER A 23 -4.25 -8.11 -3.70
CA SER A 23 -5.07 -7.68 -2.56
C SER A 23 -5.12 -6.16 -2.35
N SER A 24 -4.10 -5.43 -2.81
CA SER A 24 -4.04 -3.96 -2.73
C SER A 24 -5.11 -3.26 -3.59
N ALA A 25 -5.68 -3.95 -4.58
CA ALA A 25 -6.72 -3.39 -5.44
C ALA A 25 -8.11 -3.37 -4.77
N SER A 26 -8.36 -4.28 -3.82
CA SER A 26 -9.69 -4.50 -3.22
C SER A 26 -10.30 -3.26 -2.55
N PRO A 27 -9.56 -2.46 -1.75
CA PRO A 27 -10.12 -1.27 -1.13
C PRO A 27 -10.62 -0.25 -2.16
N TYR A 28 -9.89 -0.06 -3.26
CA TYR A 28 -10.26 0.86 -4.32
C TYR A 28 -11.48 0.37 -5.11
N LEU A 29 -11.59 -0.95 -5.33
CA LEU A 29 -12.78 -1.55 -5.94
C LEU A 29 -14.02 -1.35 -5.06
N GLU A 30 -13.92 -1.61 -3.76
CA GLU A 30 -15.05 -1.42 -2.85
C GLU A 30 -15.43 0.07 -2.69
N ASN A 31 -14.45 0.97 -2.62
CA ASN A 31 -14.71 2.42 -2.63
C ASN A 31 -15.43 2.86 -3.93
N SER A 32 -15.08 2.27 -5.07
CA SER A 32 -15.75 2.57 -6.34
C SER A 32 -17.23 2.17 -6.31
N LYS A 33 -17.55 0.99 -5.74
CA LYS A 33 -18.93 0.50 -5.56
C LYS A 33 -19.71 1.33 -4.55
N SER A 34 -19.06 1.74 -3.47
CA SER A 34 -19.65 2.66 -2.49
C SER A 34 -20.05 3.97 -3.18
N ALA A 35 -19.14 4.58 -3.95
CA ALA A 35 -19.42 5.80 -4.71
C ALA A 35 -20.56 5.61 -5.74
N MET A 36 -20.65 4.44 -6.39
CA MET A 36 -21.79 4.09 -7.25
C MET A 36 -23.11 4.04 -6.47
N ASN A 37 -23.11 3.43 -5.29
CA ASN A 37 -24.31 3.35 -4.45
C ASN A 37 -24.75 4.74 -3.98
N HIS A 38 -23.80 5.61 -3.60
CA HIS A 38 -24.10 7.00 -3.28
C HIS A 38 -24.73 7.75 -4.45
N LEU A 39 -24.20 7.57 -5.67
CA LEU A 39 -24.79 8.15 -6.88
C LEU A 39 -26.21 7.62 -7.13
N LYS A 40 -26.44 6.31 -6.96
CA LYS A 40 -27.77 5.70 -7.09
C LYS A 40 -28.77 6.29 -6.10
N THR A 41 -28.36 6.53 -4.85
CA THR A 41 -29.20 7.19 -3.85
C THR A 41 -29.48 8.64 -4.24
N ALA A 42 -28.45 9.41 -4.60
CA ALA A 42 -28.62 10.80 -5.01
C ALA A 42 -29.58 10.96 -6.22
N LEU A 43 -29.54 10.02 -7.17
CA LEU A 43 -30.47 10.01 -8.31
C LEU A 43 -31.91 9.68 -7.92
N LYS A 44 -32.15 8.89 -6.87
CA LYS A 44 -33.50 8.63 -6.36
C LYS A 44 -34.09 9.86 -5.66
N ASP A 45 -33.23 10.64 -5.02
CA ASP A 45 -33.62 11.84 -4.28
C ASP A 45 -33.67 13.08 -5.18
N PHE A 46 -33.28 12.96 -6.45
CA PHE A 46 -33.20 14.06 -7.40
C PHE A 46 -34.59 14.53 -7.86
N SER A 47 -34.81 15.86 -7.86
CA SER A 47 -36.02 16.50 -8.39
C SER A 47 -35.71 17.31 -9.65
N LEU A 48 -36.58 17.24 -10.65
CA LEU A 48 -36.36 17.74 -12.01
C LEU A 48 -36.83 19.19 -12.22
N GLU A 49 -37.49 19.79 -11.23
CA GLU A 49 -38.31 21.01 -11.36
C GLU A 49 -37.56 22.28 -11.85
N SER A 50 -36.23 22.29 -11.87
CA SER A 50 -35.43 23.49 -12.23
C SER A 50 -34.14 23.22 -13.00
N THR A 51 -33.94 22.00 -13.52
CA THR A 51 -32.65 21.61 -14.13
C THR A 51 -32.75 21.44 -15.65
N ASP A 52 -31.74 21.91 -16.38
CA ASP A 52 -31.61 21.67 -17.83
C ASP A 52 -31.59 20.15 -18.14
N LEU A 53 -32.58 19.70 -18.90
CA LEU A 53 -32.75 18.30 -19.29
C LEU A 53 -31.54 17.78 -20.09
N LEU A 54 -30.91 18.63 -20.89
CA LEU A 54 -29.73 18.24 -21.66
C LEU A 54 -28.55 17.95 -20.74
N ALA A 55 -28.31 18.83 -19.75
CA ALA A 55 -27.30 18.61 -18.73
C ALA A 55 -27.56 17.33 -17.91
N ILE A 56 -28.83 17.06 -17.55
CA ILE A 56 -29.21 15.82 -16.85
C ILE A 56 -28.91 14.60 -17.73
N LEU A 57 -29.29 14.62 -19.00
CA LEU A 57 -29.08 13.50 -19.93
C LEU A 57 -27.59 13.20 -20.09
N GLN A 58 -26.76 14.24 -20.24
CA GLN A 58 -25.31 14.09 -20.33
C GLN A 58 -24.72 13.53 -19.04
N ALA A 59 -25.11 14.07 -17.88
CA ALA A 59 -24.66 13.57 -16.59
C ALA A 59 -25.06 12.11 -16.36
N ALA A 60 -26.30 11.74 -16.70
CA ALA A 60 -26.81 10.37 -16.61
C ALA A 60 -26.04 9.42 -17.54
N THR A 61 -25.68 9.87 -18.73
CA THR A 61 -24.88 9.08 -19.69
C THR A 61 -23.48 8.82 -19.13
N VAL A 62 -22.80 9.84 -18.62
CA VAL A 62 -21.49 9.69 -17.98
C VAL A 62 -21.59 8.76 -16.76
N ALA A 63 -22.61 8.94 -15.92
CA ALA A 63 -22.88 8.05 -14.79
C ALA A 63 -23.08 6.59 -15.22
N SER A 64 -23.86 6.35 -16.27
CA SER A 64 -24.11 5.01 -16.82
C SER A 64 -22.81 4.34 -17.30
N ILE A 65 -21.97 5.07 -18.04
CA ILE A 65 -20.65 4.58 -18.48
C ILE A 65 -19.78 4.22 -17.27
N LEU A 66 -19.73 5.08 -16.25
CA LEU A 66 -18.95 4.82 -15.04
C LEU A 66 -19.44 3.58 -14.28
N VAL A 67 -20.74 3.30 -14.28
CA VAL A 67 -21.31 2.07 -13.71
C VAL A 67 -20.85 0.84 -14.48
N GLU A 68 -20.89 0.88 -15.82
CA GLU A 68 -20.42 -0.22 -16.66
C GLU A 68 -18.91 -0.48 -16.49
N ILE A 69 -18.11 0.57 -16.31
CA ILE A 69 -16.68 0.45 -15.99
C ILE A 69 -16.47 -0.33 -14.68
N ILE A 70 -17.23 -0.05 -13.62
CA ILE A 70 -17.12 -0.77 -12.34
C ILE A 70 -17.46 -2.24 -12.52
N LYS A 71 -18.53 -2.57 -13.24
CA LYS A 71 -18.90 -3.97 -13.53
C LYS A 71 -17.82 -4.70 -14.31
N CYS A 72 -17.21 -4.04 -15.29
CA CYS A 72 -16.08 -4.61 -16.04
C CYS A 72 -14.88 -4.85 -15.11
N MET A 73 -14.56 -3.88 -14.25
CA MET A 73 -13.49 -3.96 -13.28
C MET A 73 -13.68 -5.10 -12.26
N GLU A 74 -14.90 -5.40 -11.82
CA GLU A 74 -15.18 -6.58 -10.99
C GLU A 74 -14.79 -7.88 -11.69
N LYS A 75 -15.12 -8.02 -12.98
CA LYS A 75 -14.75 -9.20 -13.78
C LYS A 75 -13.24 -9.30 -13.95
N ILE A 76 -12.57 -8.17 -14.22
CA ILE A 76 -11.11 -8.11 -14.31
C ILE A 76 -10.47 -8.51 -12.97
N SER A 77 -10.93 -7.90 -11.86
CA SER A 77 -10.43 -8.22 -10.51
C SER A 77 -10.55 -9.71 -10.21
N LYS A 78 -11.73 -10.31 -10.46
CA LYS A 78 -11.94 -11.75 -10.31
C LYS A 78 -10.97 -12.57 -11.16
N ALA A 79 -10.84 -12.24 -12.45
CA ALA A 79 -9.93 -12.96 -13.35
C ALA A 79 -8.47 -12.86 -12.90
N VAL A 80 -8.03 -11.70 -12.43
CA VAL A 80 -6.67 -11.50 -11.92
C VAL A 80 -6.44 -12.26 -10.61
N HIS A 81 -7.43 -12.31 -9.70
CA HIS A 81 -7.36 -13.14 -8.50
C HIS A 81 -7.25 -14.64 -8.83
N GLU A 82 -8.02 -15.14 -9.80
CA GLU A 82 -7.91 -16.54 -10.24
C GLU A 82 -6.57 -16.83 -10.93
N LEU A 83 -6.09 -15.90 -11.77
CA LEU A 83 -4.75 -15.97 -12.35
C LEU A 83 -3.66 -16.03 -11.26
N SER A 84 -3.76 -15.17 -10.24
CA SER A 84 -2.82 -15.10 -9.11
C SER A 84 -2.67 -16.46 -8.43
N LYS A 85 -3.80 -17.13 -8.15
CA LYS A 85 -3.83 -18.45 -7.54
C LYS A 85 -3.19 -19.52 -8.44
N LEU A 86 -3.58 -19.56 -9.72
CA LEU A 86 -3.09 -20.56 -10.66
C LEU A 86 -1.59 -20.41 -10.93
N ALA A 87 -1.12 -19.18 -11.06
CA ALA A 87 0.28 -18.86 -11.30
C ALA A 87 1.12 -18.79 -10.00
N ARG A 88 0.49 -19.02 -8.84
CA ARG A 88 1.14 -19.01 -7.51
C ARG A 88 1.92 -17.71 -7.28
N PHE A 89 1.26 -16.57 -7.52
CA PHE A 89 1.84 -15.26 -7.23
C PHE A 89 2.29 -15.19 -5.76
N LYS A 90 3.37 -14.47 -5.52
CA LYS A 90 3.93 -14.31 -4.17
C LYS A 90 3.14 -13.26 -3.39
N ASN A 91 3.15 -13.35 -2.07
CA ASN A 91 2.62 -12.25 -1.27
C ASN A 91 3.47 -10.99 -1.51
N ALA A 92 2.84 -9.82 -1.48
CA ALA A 92 3.58 -8.58 -1.45
C ALA A 92 4.38 -8.55 -0.13
N GLU A 93 5.71 -8.56 -0.22
CA GLU A 93 6.56 -8.38 0.94
C GLU A 93 6.19 -7.04 1.60
N PRO A 94 5.89 -7.02 2.91
CA PRO A 94 5.78 -5.74 3.59
C PRO A 94 7.11 -5.04 3.41
N THR A 95 7.11 -3.83 2.87
CA THR A 95 8.29 -2.98 2.80
C THR A 95 8.76 -2.74 4.23
N VAL A 96 9.60 -3.64 4.76
CA VAL A 96 10.32 -3.45 5.99
C VAL A 96 11.27 -2.29 5.72
N SER A 97 10.78 -1.08 5.98
CA SER A 97 11.61 0.09 6.17
C SER A 97 12.57 -0.28 7.29
N CYS A 98 13.79 -0.69 6.93
CA CYS A 98 14.91 -0.90 7.83
C CYS A 98 15.27 0.44 8.47
N LYS A 99 14.44 0.94 9.38
CA LYS A 99 14.75 2.11 10.21
C LYS A 99 14.99 1.75 11.68
N LYS A 100 15.07 0.45 12.03
CA LYS A 100 15.43 0.01 13.39
C LYS A 100 16.26 -1.28 13.45
N LEU A 101 17.24 -1.47 12.56
CA LEU A 101 18.28 -2.49 12.76
C LEU A 101 19.56 -1.95 13.42
N HIS A 102 19.62 -0.66 13.76
CA HIS A 102 20.75 -0.08 14.53
C HIS A 102 20.72 -0.39 16.03
N GLN A 103 19.81 -1.23 16.53
CA GLN A 103 19.73 -1.54 17.96
C GLN A 103 19.92 -3.02 18.31
N LEU A 104 20.35 -3.86 17.37
CA LEU A 104 20.53 -5.30 17.60
C LEU A 104 21.91 -5.84 17.16
N PHE A 105 22.94 -4.99 17.16
CA PHE A 105 24.33 -5.41 16.97
C PHE A 105 25.27 -4.81 18.03
N ILE A 106 24.82 -4.76 19.28
CA ILE A 106 25.75 -4.63 20.42
C ILE A 106 25.85 -6.01 21.07
N ASN A 107 26.81 -6.81 20.61
CA ASN A 107 27.37 -7.93 21.37
C ASN A 107 28.73 -7.46 21.96
N PRO A 108 29.37 -8.23 22.85
CA PRO A 108 29.06 -8.46 24.26
C PRO A 108 30.24 -7.97 25.14
N SER A 109 30.06 -7.72 26.44
CA SER A 109 31.22 -7.75 27.35
C SER A 109 30.83 -8.28 28.72
N PHE A 110 31.38 -9.45 29.01
CA PHE A 110 31.50 -10.03 30.32
C PHE A 110 32.61 -9.26 31.06
N GLU A 111 32.36 -8.75 32.26
CA GLU A 111 33.35 -8.83 33.34
C GLU A 111 32.72 -8.48 34.68
N GLY A 112 32.78 -9.47 35.58
CA GLY A 112 32.42 -9.34 36.97
C GLY A 112 33.49 -8.59 37.75
N ASP A 113 33.03 -7.85 38.73
CA ASP A 113 33.78 -7.21 39.78
C ASP A 113 34.14 -8.22 40.89
N GLY A 114 35.41 -8.63 40.93
CA GLY A 114 35.88 -9.57 41.96
C GLY A 114 37.40 -9.65 42.08
N LYS A 115 38.03 -8.58 42.57
CA LYS A 115 39.40 -8.46 43.13
C LYS A 115 40.55 -9.20 42.40
N LEU A 116 41.47 -8.42 41.82
CA LEU A 116 42.87 -8.81 41.72
C LEU A 116 43.77 -7.61 42.05
N ASN A 117 44.74 -7.88 42.92
CA ASN A 117 45.51 -6.91 43.66
C ASN A 117 46.62 -6.26 42.82
N MET A 118 46.98 -5.05 43.26
CA MET A 118 48.13 -4.23 42.85
C MET A 118 49.45 -5.00 42.68
N LEU A 119 50.27 -4.62 41.70
CA LEU A 119 51.66 -4.17 41.87
C LEU A 119 52.15 -3.42 40.61
N PRO A 120 53.04 -2.41 40.73
CA PRO A 120 53.15 -1.31 39.78
C PRO A 120 54.23 -1.54 38.72
N ARG A 121 54.10 -0.91 37.55
CA ARG A 121 55.18 -0.79 36.57
C ARG A 121 55.44 0.69 36.27
N GLN A 122 56.69 1.07 36.49
CA GLN A 122 57.23 2.43 36.43
C GLN A 122 57.00 3.13 35.10
N GLU A 123 56.73 4.44 35.19
CA GLU A 123 56.94 5.43 34.14
C GLU A 123 58.40 5.40 33.69
N ASN A 124 58.63 5.48 32.38
CA ASN A 124 59.87 6.02 31.85
C ASN A 124 59.55 6.84 30.59
N ASN A 125 60.15 8.02 30.59
CA ASN A 125 59.85 9.18 29.79
C ASN A 125 60.95 9.26 28.73
N GLU A 126 60.62 9.42 27.45
CA GLU A 126 61.61 9.96 26.50
C GLU A 126 60.98 11.02 25.59
N SER A 127 61.40 12.25 25.87
CA SER A 127 61.36 13.43 25.01
C SER A 127 62.01 13.12 23.66
N ILE A 128 61.37 13.56 22.56
CA ILE A 128 62.09 13.85 21.32
C ILE A 128 62.15 15.37 21.19
N THR A 129 63.36 15.90 21.25
CA THR A 129 63.72 17.27 20.92
C THR A 129 64.23 17.32 19.48
N ASN A 130 63.75 18.31 18.74
CA ASN A 130 64.24 18.92 17.49
C ASN A 130 64.50 18.03 16.26
#